data_AF-A0A2E0WYE3-F1
#
_entry.id   AF-A0A2E0WYE3-F1
#
_cell.length_a   1.000
_cell.length_b   1.000
_cell.length_c   1.000
_cell.angle_alpha   90.00
_cell.angle_beta   90.00
_cell.angle_gamma   90.00
#
_symmetry.space_group_name_H-M   'P 1'
#
loop_
_entity.id
_entity.type
_entity.pdbx_description
1 polymer ?
#
loop_
_entity_poly.entity_id
_entity_poly.type
_entity_poly.pdbx_seq_one_letter_code
_entity_poly.pdbx_strand_id
1 'polypeptide(L)'
;MESHSERRQAVIRNAGETGGNRQTPGRRPARTWRPASRALSRKVPTMNVRNMLASCGLALATVLLSAADAPAGFNLIEDFDQLTLGEIGGQTAWHASSGVLVAADPVDAANQVLSVAEQSVVARTPTLIPAGAIRMLFLRFRFEKQLTASFGLSPYAAPSQFGDFAVELSLVNTSPNLRIANGDTAGVYDTIATLAPDIWYNAWVLVDHASNTSQVWLNDEPGVTALPADKLLSDALVDEFGFRASTASDLKNFYIKTGSGGSGEFGPLLIDDIYLENSPALNFSNPTAPLPGDFDRSGTVDAADLAVWQAAYGVNDEADANGDGVTDGADFAIWQTAAAAPAVSCSAIPEPGAIVLAAAALAFVAMQRKVRVRR
;
A
#
# COMPACT_ATOMS: atom_id res chain seq x y z
N MET A 1 -29.11 42.70 -39.98
CA MET A 1 -29.99 43.50 -39.11
C MET A 1 -29.31 43.64 -37.76
N GLU A 2 -28.77 44.83 -37.50
CA GLU A 2 -28.72 45.44 -36.16
C GLU A 2 -30.12 45.38 -35.51
N SER A 3 -30.36 45.51 -34.20
CA SER A 3 -29.57 45.53 -32.96
C SER A 3 -30.56 45.15 -31.80
N HIS A 4 -30.41 45.38 -30.49
CA HIS A 4 -29.46 46.14 -29.68
C HIS A 4 -29.45 45.60 -28.23
N SER A 5 -28.75 46.29 -27.32
CA SER A 5 -28.75 46.03 -25.87
C SER A 5 -29.69 46.98 -25.13
N GLU A 6 -30.46 46.51 -24.15
CA GLU A 6 -30.95 47.35 -23.05
C GLU A 6 -30.78 46.67 -21.68
N ARG A 7 -29.88 47.23 -20.85
CA ARG A 7 -29.87 47.03 -19.40
C ARG A 7 -30.76 48.10 -18.76
N ARG A 8 -31.72 47.73 -17.92
CA ARG A 8 -32.45 48.70 -17.08
C ARG A 8 -31.83 48.80 -15.69
N GLN A 9 -31.61 50.04 -15.25
CA GLN A 9 -31.18 50.38 -13.90
C GLN A 9 -32.37 50.43 -12.94
N ALA A 10 -32.10 50.17 -11.66
CA ALA A 10 -32.78 50.85 -10.56
C ALA A 10 -31.76 51.12 -9.44
N VAL A 11 -31.78 52.34 -8.91
CA VAL A 11 -30.84 52.88 -7.90
C VAL A 11 -31.67 53.20 -6.63
N ILE A 12 -31.04 53.73 -5.56
CA ILE A 12 -31.64 54.50 -4.43
C ILE A 12 -32.05 53.63 -3.21
N ARG A 13 -31.70 53.92 -1.93
CA ARG A 13 -31.03 55.07 -1.26
C ARG A 13 -30.24 54.66 0.01
N ASN A 14 -29.33 55.53 0.47
CA ASN A 14 -28.57 55.47 1.74
C ASN A 14 -29.38 55.82 3.00
N ALA A 15 -28.92 55.38 4.18
CA ALA A 15 -28.66 56.12 5.44
C ALA A 15 -28.74 55.17 6.66
N GLY A 16 -27.97 55.33 7.75
CA GLY A 16 -26.95 56.33 8.07
C GLY A 16 -26.18 55.99 9.36
N GLU A 17 -25.14 56.77 9.67
CA GLU A 17 -24.19 56.55 10.76
C GLU A 17 -24.79 56.85 12.16
N THR A 18 -24.17 56.30 13.21
CA THR A 18 -23.84 57.08 14.43
C THR A 18 -22.70 56.40 15.19
N GLY A 19 -21.72 57.17 15.66
CA GLY A 19 -20.57 56.66 16.43
C GLY A 19 -20.73 56.83 17.94
N GLY A 20 -19.95 56.06 18.71
CA GLY A 20 -19.84 56.16 20.17
C GLY A 20 -18.40 55.85 20.62
N ASN A 21 -17.83 56.69 21.48
CA ASN A 21 -16.38 56.79 21.70
C ASN A 21 -15.95 56.36 23.12
N ARG A 22 -14.68 55.93 23.26
CA ARG A 22 -13.88 55.75 24.50
C ARG A 22 -14.38 54.73 25.55
N GLN A 23 -13.49 53.81 25.95
CA GLN A 23 -12.56 54.03 27.07
C GLN A 23 -11.52 52.90 27.19
N THR A 24 -10.23 53.27 27.29
CA THR A 24 -9.16 52.40 27.80
C THR A 24 -9.00 52.61 29.31
N PRO A 25 -8.65 51.56 30.07
CA PRO A 25 -7.68 51.75 31.15
C PRO A 25 -6.70 50.58 31.38
N GLY A 26 -5.51 50.90 31.89
CA GLY A 26 -4.83 50.01 32.84
C GLY A 26 -3.65 49.15 32.34
N ARG A 27 -2.53 49.79 31.93
CA ARG A 27 -1.21 49.12 32.01
C ARG A 27 -0.93 48.72 33.47
N ARG A 28 -0.80 47.43 33.77
CA ARG A 28 -0.24 46.95 35.04
C ARG A 28 1.28 46.78 34.93
N PRO A 29 2.07 47.09 35.98
CA PRO A 29 3.53 47.05 35.91
C PRO A 29 4.08 45.62 35.89
N ALA A 30 5.23 45.45 35.23
CA ALA A 30 5.90 44.17 35.08
C ALA A 30 6.33 43.57 36.44
N ARG A 31 5.96 42.30 36.68
CA ARG A 31 6.53 41.51 37.78
C ARG A 31 7.92 41.02 37.38
N THR A 32 8.94 41.52 38.08
CA THR A 32 10.32 41.06 37.96
C THR A 32 10.48 39.67 38.59
N TRP A 33 10.44 38.63 37.75
CA TRP A 33 10.81 37.27 38.17
C TRP A 33 12.33 37.16 38.32
N ARG A 34 12.79 36.90 39.55
CA ARG A 34 14.18 36.51 39.84
C ARG A 34 14.34 35.00 39.55
N PRO A 35 15.37 34.56 38.81
CA PRO A 35 15.65 33.13 38.67
C PRO A 35 16.26 32.60 39.98
N ALA A 36 15.50 31.77 40.70
CA ALA A 36 16.01 31.02 41.84
C ALA A 36 16.67 29.72 41.35
N SER A 37 17.96 29.76 41.06
CA SER A 37 18.74 28.58 40.69
C SER A 37 18.87 27.61 41.88
N ARG A 38 18.10 26.52 41.85
CA ARG A 38 18.35 25.33 42.69
C ARG A 38 18.74 24.15 41.82
N ALA A 39 20.05 23.96 41.68
CA ALA A 39 20.61 22.76 41.06
C ALA A 39 20.33 21.54 41.95
N LEU A 40 19.41 20.67 41.51
CA LEU A 40 19.25 19.34 42.07
C LEU A 40 20.18 18.37 41.34
N SER A 41 21.41 18.24 41.86
CA SER A 41 22.37 17.24 41.40
C SER A 41 21.86 15.83 41.71
N ARG A 42 21.22 15.18 40.73
CA ARG A 42 21.06 13.73 40.74
C ARG A 42 22.27 13.10 40.07
N LYS A 43 23.02 12.32 40.84
CA LYS A 43 24.17 11.54 40.37
C LYS A 43 23.72 10.56 39.28
N VAL A 44 24.23 10.73 38.06
CA VAL A 44 24.20 9.69 37.04
C VAL A 44 25.17 8.58 37.47
N PRO A 45 24.75 7.31 37.53
CA PRO A 45 25.68 6.22 37.81
C PRO A 45 26.58 5.98 36.61
N THR A 46 27.87 6.29 36.74
CA THR A 46 28.90 5.97 35.76
C THR A 46 29.06 4.45 35.67
N MET A 47 28.60 3.83 34.57
CA MET A 47 28.93 2.44 34.29
C MET A 47 30.43 2.29 34.00
N ASN A 48 31.06 1.35 34.69
CA ASN A 48 32.51 1.19 34.69
C ASN A 48 32.94 0.28 33.53
N VAL A 49 33.64 0.84 32.54
CA VAL A 49 34.06 0.11 31.33
C VAL A 49 35.25 -0.79 31.66
N ARG A 50 34.97 -2.03 32.08
CA ARG A 50 35.95 -3.12 32.16
C ARG A 50 35.27 -4.49 32.28
N ASN A 51 35.06 -5.13 31.13
CA ASN A 51 35.45 -6.53 30.88
C ASN A 51 35.20 -6.85 29.41
N MET A 52 36.29 -7.05 28.67
CA MET A 52 36.30 -7.36 27.26
C MET A 52 36.79 -8.80 27.09
N LEU A 53 36.32 -9.46 26.02
CA LEU A 53 36.75 -10.74 25.44
C LEU A 53 36.05 -12.05 25.90
N ALA A 54 35.84 -12.88 24.88
CA ALA A 54 35.65 -14.33 24.88
C ALA A 54 34.22 -14.93 24.90
N SER A 55 33.45 -14.67 23.84
CA SER A 55 32.66 -15.72 23.17
C SER A 55 32.40 -15.37 21.70
N CYS A 56 33.12 -16.03 20.80
CA CYS A 56 32.84 -15.98 19.37
C CYS A 56 31.63 -16.89 19.09
N GLY A 57 30.48 -16.27 18.83
CA GLY A 57 29.25 -16.95 18.43
C GLY A 57 28.64 -16.18 17.27
N LEU A 58 28.40 -16.86 16.15
CA LEU A 58 27.95 -16.25 14.91
C LEU A 58 26.49 -15.78 15.04
N ALA A 59 26.29 -14.56 15.52
CA ALA A 59 24.98 -13.92 15.50
C ALA A 59 24.62 -13.58 14.06
N LEU A 60 23.77 -14.41 13.45
CA LEU A 60 23.12 -14.09 12.19
C LEU A 60 22.28 -12.83 12.42
N ALA A 61 22.71 -11.70 11.85
CA ALA A 61 21.94 -10.47 11.92
C ALA A 61 20.68 -10.62 11.06
N THR A 62 19.61 -11.13 11.66
CA THR A 62 18.26 -10.90 11.14
C THR A 62 18.02 -9.40 11.17
N VAL A 63 18.16 -8.77 10.01
CA VAL A 63 17.53 -7.48 9.76
C VAL A 63 16.04 -7.74 9.87
N LEU A 64 15.47 -7.39 11.03
CA LEU A 64 14.05 -7.16 11.14
C LEU A 64 13.78 -5.91 10.33
N LEU A 65 13.44 -6.13 9.05
CA LEU A 65 12.77 -5.13 8.26
C LEU A 65 11.43 -4.89 8.96
N SER A 66 11.23 -3.70 9.51
CA SER A 66 9.89 -3.22 9.82
C SER A 66 9.19 -3.02 8.48
N ALA A 67 8.43 -4.02 8.05
CA ALA A 67 7.35 -3.75 7.13
C ALA A 67 6.41 -2.76 7.84
N ALA A 68 5.88 -1.77 7.13
CA ALA A 68 4.66 -1.14 7.62
C ALA A 68 3.60 -2.24 7.69
N ASP A 69 3.04 -2.46 8.87
CA ASP A 69 2.07 -3.53 9.08
C ASP A 69 0.79 -3.15 8.34
N ALA A 70 0.43 -3.94 7.33
CA ALA A 70 -0.74 -3.66 6.51
C ALA A 70 -2.04 -3.81 7.31
N PRO A 71 -3.09 -3.01 7.02
CA PRO A 71 -4.35 -3.10 7.73
C PRO A 71 -5.01 -4.48 7.56
N ALA A 72 -5.81 -4.84 8.56
CA ALA A 72 -6.32 -6.19 8.79
C ALA A 72 -6.86 -6.89 7.52
N GLY A 73 -6.10 -7.88 7.03
CA GLY A 73 -6.46 -8.73 5.90
C GLY A 73 -5.52 -8.61 4.69
N PHE A 74 -4.76 -7.52 4.58
CA PHE A 74 -3.71 -7.37 3.59
C PHE A 74 -2.31 -7.66 4.17
N ASN A 75 -1.36 -7.97 3.30
CA ASN A 75 0.07 -7.94 3.57
C ASN A 75 0.70 -6.93 2.61
N LEU A 76 1.57 -6.05 3.12
CA LEU A 76 2.36 -5.15 2.28
C LEU A 76 3.34 -5.96 1.42
N ILE A 77 3.42 -5.63 0.13
CA ILE A 77 4.44 -6.12 -0.79
C ILE A 77 5.52 -5.06 -1.00
N GLU A 78 5.11 -3.81 -1.27
CA GLU A 78 6.02 -2.66 -1.44
C GLU A 78 5.21 -1.34 -1.40
N ASP A 79 5.67 -0.39 -0.58
CA ASP A 79 5.18 1.00 -0.46
C ASP A 79 6.21 2.01 -1.01
N PHE A 80 7.41 1.56 -1.37
CA PHE A 80 8.53 2.36 -1.89
C PHE A 80 9.12 3.42 -0.92
N ASP A 81 8.43 3.78 0.16
CA ASP A 81 8.82 4.83 1.12
C ASP A 81 10.13 4.55 1.84
N GLN A 82 10.45 3.29 2.12
CA GLN A 82 11.71 2.90 2.77
C GLN A 82 12.89 2.73 1.80
N LEU A 83 12.69 3.00 0.50
CA LEU A 83 13.72 2.86 -0.53
C LEU A 83 14.50 4.17 -0.76
N THR A 84 15.64 4.07 -1.46
CA THR A 84 16.42 5.24 -1.87
C THR A 84 15.98 5.71 -3.26
N LEU A 85 15.68 7.00 -3.41
CA LEU A 85 15.43 7.63 -4.71
C LEU A 85 16.52 7.30 -5.75
N GLY A 86 16.12 6.87 -6.94
CA GLY A 86 17.01 6.37 -8.00
C GLY A 86 16.63 4.99 -8.50
N GLU A 87 17.55 4.26 -9.14
CA GLU A 87 17.27 2.93 -9.71
C GLU A 87 16.74 1.95 -8.66
N ILE A 88 15.58 1.31 -8.92
CA ILE A 88 15.04 0.29 -8.00
C ILE A 88 15.79 -1.04 -8.11
N GLY A 89 16.49 -1.28 -9.22
CA GLY A 89 17.18 -2.55 -9.49
C GLY A 89 18.23 -2.89 -8.43
N GLY A 90 17.95 -3.90 -7.60
CA GLY A 90 18.82 -4.31 -6.49
C GLY A 90 18.49 -3.67 -5.14
N GLN A 91 17.43 -2.87 -5.04
CA GLN A 91 16.80 -2.51 -3.78
C GLN A 91 15.76 -3.59 -3.38
N THR A 92 15.61 -3.84 -2.08
CA THR A 92 14.77 -4.89 -1.48
C THR A 92 14.79 -6.22 -2.25
N ALA A 93 13.68 -6.59 -2.89
CA ALA A 93 13.52 -7.81 -3.68
C ALA A 93 13.28 -7.53 -5.17
N TRP A 94 13.40 -6.27 -5.61
CA TRP A 94 13.12 -5.85 -6.97
C TRP A 94 14.21 -6.25 -7.95
N HIS A 95 13.77 -6.83 -9.06
CA HIS A 95 14.58 -7.05 -10.24
C HIS A 95 14.01 -6.22 -11.38
N ALA A 96 14.75 -5.22 -11.83
CA ALA A 96 14.33 -4.32 -12.90
C ALA A 96 15.43 -4.09 -13.95
N SER A 97 15.01 -3.69 -15.15
CA SER A 97 15.85 -2.99 -16.12
C SER A 97 16.28 -1.62 -15.55
N SER A 98 17.41 -1.11 -16.04
CA SER A 98 17.80 0.29 -15.78
C SER A 98 16.76 1.26 -16.36
N GLY A 99 16.56 2.39 -15.70
CA GLY A 99 15.52 3.37 -16.03
C GLY A 99 14.17 3.11 -15.34
N VAL A 100 14.11 2.17 -14.39
CA VAL A 100 12.97 1.97 -13.49
C VAL A 100 13.37 2.50 -12.12
N LEU A 101 12.69 3.56 -11.67
CA LEU A 101 13.18 4.40 -10.58
C LEU A 101 12.22 4.41 -9.40
N VAL A 102 12.74 4.51 -8.19
CA VAL A 102 12.04 5.10 -7.05
C VAL A 102 12.11 6.62 -7.20
N ALA A 103 10.96 7.28 -7.19
CA ALA A 103 10.81 8.73 -7.32
C ALA A 103 9.91 9.26 -6.18
N ALA A 104 9.90 10.57 -5.93
CA ALA A 104 8.88 11.17 -5.06
C ALA A 104 7.51 11.16 -5.76
N ASP A 105 6.41 11.01 -5.01
CA ASP A 105 5.06 11.15 -5.56
C ASP A 105 4.84 12.57 -6.12
N PRO A 106 4.27 12.73 -7.33
CA PRO A 106 3.99 14.05 -7.90
C PRO A 106 2.94 14.88 -7.14
N VAL A 107 2.16 14.27 -6.24
CA VAL A 107 1.11 14.92 -5.43
C VAL A 107 1.57 15.12 -3.98
N ASP A 108 2.33 14.18 -3.42
CA ASP A 108 2.90 14.29 -2.07
C ASP A 108 4.42 14.00 -2.06
N ALA A 109 5.23 15.06 -2.06
CA ALA A 109 6.68 14.93 -2.07
C ALA A 109 7.30 14.30 -0.80
N ALA A 110 6.50 13.93 0.21
CA ALA A 110 6.93 13.10 1.34
C ALA A 110 6.76 11.59 1.09
N ASN A 111 5.89 11.20 0.16
CA ASN A 111 5.66 9.82 -0.31
C ASN A 111 6.63 9.46 -1.46
N GLN A 112 6.95 8.18 -1.62
CA GLN A 112 7.74 7.67 -2.75
C GLN A 112 6.97 6.66 -3.59
N VAL A 113 7.29 6.55 -4.88
CA VAL A 113 6.56 5.72 -5.85
C VAL A 113 7.51 5.06 -6.84
N LEU A 114 7.07 3.97 -7.47
CA LEU A 114 7.74 3.37 -8.61
C LEU A 114 7.42 4.14 -9.89
N SER A 115 8.44 4.72 -10.51
CA SER A 115 8.36 5.42 -11.78
C SER A 115 8.88 4.59 -12.95
N VAL A 116 8.00 4.35 -13.91
CA VAL A 116 8.24 3.58 -15.14
C VAL A 116 7.99 4.49 -16.35
N ALA A 117 9.00 5.27 -16.73
CA ALA A 117 8.94 6.18 -17.89
C ALA A 117 9.46 5.55 -19.20
N GLU A 118 10.37 4.59 -19.10
CA GLU A 118 11.12 4.07 -20.24
C GLU A 118 10.39 2.97 -21.04
N GLN A 119 10.74 2.85 -22.33
CA GLN A 119 10.26 1.77 -23.21
C GLN A 119 11.09 0.49 -23.07
N SER A 120 10.48 -0.65 -23.40
CA SER A 120 11.10 -1.99 -23.36
C SER A 120 11.62 -2.44 -21.98
N VAL A 121 11.25 -1.78 -20.89
CA VAL A 121 11.70 -2.16 -19.54
C VAL A 121 10.87 -3.31 -18.98
N VAL A 122 11.47 -3.97 -18.00
CA VAL A 122 10.88 -5.02 -17.16
C VAL A 122 11.16 -4.67 -15.71
N ALA A 123 10.16 -4.78 -14.84
CA ALA A 123 10.34 -4.72 -13.40
C ALA A 123 9.49 -5.82 -12.74
N ARG A 124 10.00 -6.42 -11.67
CA ARG A 124 9.26 -7.43 -10.90
C ARG A 124 9.73 -7.50 -9.45
N THR A 125 8.81 -7.87 -8.57
CA THR A 125 9.08 -8.22 -7.18
C THR A 125 8.34 -9.53 -6.82
N PRO A 126 8.87 -10.38 -5.93
CA PRO A 126 8.20 -11.60 -5.50
C PRO A 126 6.81 -11.32 -4.90
N THR A 127 5.80 -12.03 -5.41
CA THR A 127 4.41 -11.92 -4.94
C THR A 127 3.76 -13.28 -5.16
N LEU A 128 3.63 -14.05 -4.07
CA LEU A 128 3.26 -15.47 -4.15
C LEU A 128 1.74 -15.65 -3.98
N ILE A 129 1.08 -16.14 -5.04
CA ILE A 129 -0.29 -16.68 -4.96
C ILE A 129 -0.19 -18.17 -5.26
N PRO A 130 -0.37 -19.05 -4.25
CA PRO A 130 -0.31 -20.50 -4.43
C PRO A 130 -1.35 -21.02 -5.43
N ALA A 131 -1.04 -22.13 -6.09
CA ALA A 131 -1.97 -22.76 -7.01
C ALA A 131 -3.31 -23.13 -6.33
N GLY A 132 -4.42 -22.79 -6.98
CA GLY A 132 -5.79 -22.95 -6.46
C GLY A 132 -6.21 -21.93 -5.41
N ALA A 133 -5.39 -20.93 -5.08
CA ALA A 133 -5.77 -19.85 -4.18
C ALA A 133 -6.61 -18.76 -4.87
N ILE A 134 -7.56 -18.21 -4.14
CA ILE A 134 -8.21 -16.93 -4.45
C ILE A 134 -7.56 -15.85 -3.59
N ARG A 135 -7.22 -14.69 -4.17
CA ARG A 135 -6.62 -13.54 -3.47
C ARG A 135 -7.03 -12.22 -4.09
N MET A 136 -7.24 -11.20 -3.26
CA MET A 136 -7.24 -9.82 -3.74
C MET A 136 -5.80 -9.27 -3.82
N LEU A 137 -5.40 -8.79 -4.99
CA LEU A 137 -4.25 -7.90 -5.16
C LEU A 137 -4.78 -6.47 -5.13
N PHE A 138 -4.22 -5.62 -4.28
CA PHE A 138 -4.44 -4.18 -4.31
C PHE A 138 -3.17 -3.48 -4.82
N LEU A 139 -3.35 -2.42 -5.61
CA LEU A 139 -2.31 -1.44 -5.88
C LEU A 139 -2.90 -0.07 -6.20
N ARG A 140 -2.11 0.99 -6.01
CA ARG A 140 -2.37 2.30 -6.63
C ARG A 140 -1.61 2.42 -7.94
N PHE A 141 -2.20 3.09 -8.92
CA PHE A 141 -1.49 3.49 -10.14
C PHE A 141 -1.93 4.85 -10.67
N ARG A 142 -1.01 5.54 -11.35
CA ARG A 142 -1.21 6.84 -12.01
C ARG A 142 -0.45 6.85 -13.33
N PHE A 143 -0.93 7.58 -14.31
CA PHE A 143 -0.14 7.85 -15.53
C PHE A 143 -0.26 9.31 -15.93
N GLU A 144 0.85 9.93 -16.32
CA GLU A 144 0.87 11.32 -16.77
C GLU A 144 0.72 11.42 -18.29
N LYS A 145 1.31 10.46 -19.02
CA LYS A 145 1.27 10.38 -20.49
C LYS A 145 1.02 8.95 -20.94
N GLN A 146 0.43 8.80 -22.11
CA GLN A 146 0.09 7.49 -22.66
C GLN A 146 1.36 6.68 -22.95
N LEU A 147 1.47 5.51 -22.33
CA LEU A 147 2.55 4.55 -22.46
C LEU A 147 1.93 3.17 -22.67
N THR A 148 2.49 2.39 -23.59
CA THR A 148 2.15 0.97 -23.66
C THR A 148 2.82 0.27 -22.49
N ALA A 149 2.08 0.03 -21.43
CA ALA A 149 2.55 -0.62 -20.22
C ALA A 149 1.54 -1.67 -19.78
N SER A 150 2.06 -2.81 -19.35
CA SER A 150 1.27 -3.88 -18.75
C SER A 150 1.80 -4.19 -17.36
N PHE A 151 0.90 -4.47 -16.44
CA PHE A 151 1.21 -4.85 -15.06
C PHE A 151 0.23 -5.91 -14.54
N GLY A 152 0.66 -6.67 -13.54
CA GLY A 152 -0.12 -7.79 -13.01
C GLY A 152 0.78 -8.90 -12.49
N LEU A 153 0.42 -10.16 -12.75
CA LEU A 153 1.04 -11.32 -12.08
C LEU A 153 1.57 -12.36 -13.07
N SER A 154 2.68 -13.01 -12.71
CA SER A 154 3.35 -14.02 -13.54
C SER A 154 3.63 -15.33 -12.78
N PRO A 155 3.43 -16.51 -13.40
CA PRO A 155 3.86 -17.81 -12.86
C PRO A 155 5.36 -18.09 -13.05
N TYR A 156 6.05 -17.27 -13.84
CA TYR A 156 7.47 -17.38 -14.09
C TYR A 156 8.27 -16.72 -12.97
N ALA A 157 9.42 -17.30 -12.64
CA ALA A 157 10.34 -16.71 -11.65
C ALA A 157 11.08 -15.47 -12.21
N ALA A 158 11.25 -15.40 -13.53
CA ALA A 158 11.90 -14.29 -14.23
C ALA A 158 11.19 -13.98 -15.57
N PRO A 159 9.95 -13.46 -15.53
CA PRO A 159 9.25 -13.00 -16.73
C PRO A 159 10.03 -11.90 -17.47
N SER A 160 9.89 -11.88 -18.80
CA SER A 160 10.57 -10.95 -19.70
C SER A 160 9.72 -10.52 -20.92
N GLN A 161 8.73 -11.31 -21.30
CA GLN A 161 7.84 -11.09 -22.43
C GLN A 161 6.43 -10.73 -21.97
N PHE A 162 5.66 -10.06 -22.83
CA PHE A 162 4.20 -9.95 -22.62
C PHE A 162 3.55 -11.34 -22.51
N GLY A 163 4.12 -12.35 -23.18
CA GLY A 163 3.72 -13.75 -23.05
C GLY A 163 3.71 -14.30 -21.61
N ASP A 164 4.43 -13.68 -20.68
CA ASP A 164 4.74 -14.25 -19.37
C ASP A 164 3.76 -13.80 -18.26
N PHE A 165 2.80 -12.91 -18.56
CA PHE A 165 1.70 -12.59 -17.65
C PHE A 165 0.65 -13.71 -17.62
N ALA A 166 0.14 -14.03 -16.43
CA ALA A 166 -1.11 -14.76 -16.26
C ALA A 166 -2.28 -13.78 -16.05
N VAL A 167 -2.11 -12.81 -15.14
CA VAL A 167 -3.03 -11.67 -14.99
C VAL A 167 -2.35 -10.45 -15.61
N GLU A 168 -3.00 -9.79 -16.58
CA GLU A 168 -2.46 -8.63 -17.28
C GLU A 168 -3.50 -7.50 -17.36
N LEU A 169 -3.28 -6.44 -16.58
CA LEU A 169 -3.83 -5.12 -16.85
C LEU A 169 -2.90 -4.39 -17.83
N SER A 170 -3.45 -3.64 -18.77
CA SER A 170 -2.68 -3.04 -19.87
C SER A 170 -3.22 -1.68 -20.31
N LEU A 171 -2.34 -0.67 -20.29
CA LEU A 171 -2.52 0.64 -20.90
C LEU A 171 -1.89 0.66 -22.31
N VAL A 172 -2.35 1.57 -23.17
CA VAL A 172 -1.81 1.76 -24.54
C VAL A 172 -1.35 3.18 -24.77
N ASN A 173 -0.43 3.34 -25.72
CA ASN A 173 0.10 4.63 -26.17
C ASN A 173 -0.79 5.36 -27.21
N THR A 174 -2.01 4.90 -27.46
CA THR A 174 -2.94 5.45 -28.47
C THR A 174 -4.31 5.87 -27.91
N SER A 175 -4.65 5.45 -26.69
CA SER A 175 -5.86 5.85 -25.97
C SER A 175 -5.63 5.71 -24.46
N PRO A 176 -6.38 6.41 -23.60
CA PRO A 176 -6.24 6.29 -22.14
C PRO A 176 -7.06 5.10 -21.60
N ASN A 177 -7.21 4.03 -22.38
CA ASN A 177 -8.04 2.90 -22.01
C ASN A 177 -7.28 1.97 -21.07
N LEU A 178 -7.88 1.67 -19.91
CA LEU A 178 -7.51 0.49 -19.14
C LEU A 178 -8.14 -0.73 -19.79
N ARG A 179 -7.31 -1.75 -20.01
CA ARG A 179 -7.69 -3.01 -20.62
C ARG A 179 -7.22 -4.16 -19.74
N ILE A 180 -7.89 -5.29 -19.86
CA ILE A 180 -7.45 -6.56 -19.25
C ILE A 180 -7.34 -7.62 -20.33
N ALA A 181 -6.36 -8.49 -20.23
CA ALA A 181 -6.31 -9.68 -21.08
C ALA A 181 -7.47 -10.62 -20.74
N ASN A 182 -8.06 -11.24 -21.76
CA ASN A 182 -9.16 -12.19 -21.58
C ASN A 182 -8.88 -13.51 -22.32
N GLY A 183 -8.22 -14.43 -21.62
CA GLY A 183 -7.90 -15.78 -22.06
C GLY A 183 -6.52 -15.97 -22.71
N ASP A 184 -6.17 -17.23 -22.95
CA ASP A 184 -4.85 -17.71 -23.42
C ASP A 184 -4.59 -17.43 -24.92
N THR A 185 -4.92 -16.23 -25.39
CA THR A 185 -4.68 -15.77 -26.76
C THR A 185 -3.94 -14.44 -26.75
N ALA A 186 -2.65 -14.48 -27.11
CA ALA A 186 -1.79 -13.30 -27.10
C ALA A 186 -2.38 -12.15 -27.96
N GLY A 187 -2.58 -10.99 -27.34
CA GLY A 187 -3.13 -9.81 -28.01
C GLY A 187 -4.64 -9.62 -27.88
N VAL A 188 -5.37 -10.55 -27.25
CA VAL A 188 -6.79 -10.39 -26.93
C VAL A 188 -6.94 -9.65 -25.60
N TYR A 189 -7.61 -8.50 -25.65
CA TYR A 189 -7.89 -7.65 -24.50
C TYR A 189 -9.29 -7.07 -24.60
N ASP A 190 -9.97 -6.99 -23.46
CA ASP A 190 -11.21 -6.21 -23.32
C ASP A 190 -10.88 -4.82 -22.76
N THR A 191 -11.58 -3.79 -23.23
CA THR A 191 -11.51 -2.46 -22.59
C THR A 191 -12.47 -2.44 -21.41
N ILE A 192 -11.97 -2.09 -20.22
CA ILE A 192 -12.73 -2.11 -18.96
C ILE A 192 -12.92 -0.73 -18.33
N ALA A 193 -12.10 0.27 -18.70
CA ALA A 193 -12.33 1.67 -18.35
C ALA A 193 -11.67 2.63 -19.35
N THR A 194 -12.18 3.86 -19.42
CA THR A 194 -11.47 5.00 -20.03
C THR A 194 -11.00 5.89 -18.90
N LEU A 195 -9.69 6.04 -18.72
CA LEU A 195 -9.11 6.78 -17.61
C LEU A 195 -8.82 8.24 -17.99
N ALA A 196 -8.59 9.07 -16.98
CA ALA A 196 -7.95 10.37 -17.14
C ALA A 196 -6.47 10.29 -16.70
N PRO A 197 -5.55 11.02 -17.35
CA PRO A 197 -4.20 11.16 -16.84
C PRO A 197 -4.21 11.98 -15.54
N ASP A 198 -3.09 11.95 -14.81
CA ASP A 198 -2.85 12.74 -13.60
C ASP A 198 -3.78 12.45 -12.41
N ILE A 199 -4.48 11.32 -12.44
CA ILE A 199 -5.30 10.78 -11.36
C ILE A 199 -4.61 9.55 -10.76
N TRP A 200 -4.63 9.44 -9.42
CA TRP A 200 -4.30 8.22 -8.69
C TRP A 200 -5.54 7.33 -8.62
N TYR A 201 -5.44 6.12 -9.17
CA TYR A 201 -6.48 5.10 -9.12
C TYR A 201 -6.13 4.02 -8.11
N ASN A 202 -7.09 3.66 -7.25
CA ASN A 202 -7.03 2.46 -6.43
C ASN A 202 -7.59 1.29 -7.23
N ALA A 203 -6.83 0.19 -7.36
CA ALA A 203 -7.23 -0.99 -8.11
C ALA A 203 -7.24 -2.24 -7.22
N TRP A 204 -8.39 -2.90 -7.13
CA TRP A 204 -8.54 -4.22 -6.52
C TRP A 204 -8.71 -5.23 -7.65
N VAL A 205 -7.78 -6.19 -7.74
CA VAL A 205 -7.80 -7.28 -8.71
C VAL A 205 -8.01 -8.57 -7.96
N LEU A 206 -9.22 -9.12 -8.05
CA LEU A 206 -9.50 -10.45 -7.55
C LEU A 206 -8.88 -11.46 -8.50
N VAL A 207 -8.01 -12.30 -7.97
CA VAL A 207 -7.30 -13.35 -8.72
C VAL A 207 -7.82 -14.69 -8.25
N ASP A 208 -8.66 -15.34 -9.06
CA ASP A 208 -9.05 -16.74 -8.85
C ASP A 208 -8.13 -17.65 -9.66
N HIS A 209 -7.10 -18.19 -9.00
CA HIS A 209 -6.20 -19.15 -9.62
C HIS A 209 -6.89 -20.48 -9.93
N ALA A 210 -7.85 -20.91 -9.11
CA ALA A 210 -8.54 -22.18 -9.32
C ALA A 210 -9.34 -22.18 -10.63
N SER A 211 -9.99 -21.07 -10.93
CA SER A 211 -10.73 -20.85 -12.19
C SER A 211 -9.85 -20.32 -13.34
N ASN A 212 -8.65 -19.82 -13.04
CA ASN A 212 -7.81 -19.03 -13.95
C ASN A 212 -8.56 -17.79 -14.48
N THR A 213 -9.23 -17.06 -13.59
CA THR A 213 -10.00 -15.85 -13.91
C THR A 213 -9.64 -14.68 -13.01
N SER A 214 -9.98 -13.47 -13.45
CA SER A 214 -9.79 -12.25 -12.69
C SER A 214 -10.98 -11.31 -12.81
N GLN A 215 -11.19 -10.50 -11.78
CA GLN A 215 -12.22 -9.46 -11.73
C GLN A 215 -11.59 -8.18 -11.16
N VAL A 216 -12.05 -7.00 -11.58
CA VAL A 216 -11.39 -5.72 -11.25
C VAL A 216 -12.41 -4.75 -10.67
N TRP A 217 -12.03 -4.07 -9.60
CA TRP A 217 -12.71 -2.87 -9.09
C TRP A 217 -11.74 -1.70 -9.16
N LEU A 218 -12.26 -0.51 -9.47
CA LEU A 218 -11.46 0.69 -9.66
C LEU A 218 -12.22 1.93 -9.17
N ASN A 219 -11.57 2.75 -8.35
CA ASN A 219 -12.03 4.10 -8.03
C ASN A 219 -10.83 5.08 -7.96
N ASP A 220 -11.13 6.37 -7.97
CA ASP A 220 -10.16 7.47 -7.95
C ASP A 220 -10.22 8.34 -6.67
N GLU A 221 -10.94 7.87 -5.65
CA GLU A 221 -11.05 8.56 -4.36
C GLU A 221 -9.97 8.07 -3.37
N PRO A 222 -9.03 8.91 -2.92
CA PRO A 222 -7.93 8.49 -2.03
C PRO A 222 -8.42 7.86 -0.72
N GLY A 223 -7.88 6.69 -0.37
CA GLY A 223 -8.22 5.97 0.86
C GLY A 223 -9.63 5.36 0.90
N VAL A 224 -10.43 5.47 -0.16
CA VAL A 224 -11.81 4.94 -0.16
C VAL A 224 -11.84 3.45 -0.48
N THR A 225 -12.61 2.70 0.32
CA THR A 225 -12.88 1.26 0.17
C THR A 225 -13.75 0.98 -1.04
N ALA A 226 -13.46 -0.09 -1.79
CA ALA A 226 -14.22 -0.43 -2.99
C ALA A 226 -15.68 -0.79 -2.70
N LEU A 227 -16.58 -0.29 -3.53
CA LEU A 227 -18.00 -0.63 -3.51
C LEU A 227 -18.35 -1.64 -4.61
N PRO A 228 -19.47 -2.40 -4.51
CA PRO A 228 -19.92 -3.27 -5.59
C PRO A 228 -20.17 -2.55 -6.92
N ALA A 229 -20.37 -1.22 -6.90
CA ALA A 229 -20.54 -0.37 -8.08
C ALA A 229 -19.21 -0.05 -8.80
N ASP A 230 -18.08 -0.18 -8.11
CA ASP A 230 -16.73 0.11 -8.65
C ASP A 230 -16.23 -1.05 -9.54
N LYS A 231 -17.00 -2.15 -9.63
CA LYS A 231 -16.67 -3.32 -10.43
C LYS A 231 -16.69 -2.97 -11.92
N LEU A 232 -15.55 -3.15 -12.57
CA LEU A 232 -15.41 -2.88 -13.99
C LEU A 232 -16.02 -3.99 -14.84
N LEU A 233 -16.66 -3.59 -15.93
CA LEU A 233 -17.23 -4.45 -16.96
C LEU A 233 -16.50 -4.19 -18.28
N SER A 234 -16.40 -5.19 -19.15
CA SER A 234 -16.04 -4.97 -20.55
C SER A 234 -17.12 -4.19 -21.32
N ASP A 235 -16.77 -3.75 -22.53
CA ASP A 235 -17.73 -3.25 -23.52
C ASP A 235 -18.82 -4.29 -23.90
N ALA A 236 -18.54 -5.57 -23.71
CA ALA A 236 -19.49 -6.68 -23.82
C ALA A 236 -20.31 -6.96 -22.53
N LEU A 237 -20.15 -6.14 -21.48
CA LEU A 237 -20.80 -6.27 -20.17
C LEU A 237 -20.45 -7.57 -19.42
N VAL A 238 -19.21 -8.05 -19.56
CA VAL A 238 -18.65 -9.19 -18.80
C VAL A 238 -17.76 -8.67 -17.68
N ASP A 239 -17.80 -9.33 -16.52
CA ASP A 239 -17.11 -8.93 -15.28
C ASP A 239 -16.09 -9.98 -14.77
N GLU A 240 -15.85 -11.03 -15.56
CA GLU A 240 -14.90 -12.10 -15.31
C GLU A 240 -14.02 -12.30 -16.55
N PHE A 241 -12.71 -12.20 -16.37
CA PHE A 241 -11.71 -12.18 -17.44
C PHE A 241 -10.76 -13.36 -17.28
N GLY A 242 -10.60 -14.19 -18.31
CA GLY A 242 -9.70 -15.33 -18.27
C GLY A 242 -8.23 -14.89 -18.20
N PHE A 243 -7.40 -15.65 -17.47
CA PHE A 243 -5.96 -15.44 -17.47
C PHE A 243 -5.39 -15.43 -18.90
N ARG A 244 -4.49 -14.49 -19.15
CA ARG A 244 -3.72 -14.31 -20.38
C ARG A 244 -2.82 -15.50 -20.73
N ALA A 245 -2.44 -16.27 -19.70
CA ALA A 245 -1.75 -17.54 -19.81
C ALA A 245 -2.22 -18.41 -18.64
N SER A 246 -3.08 -19.39 -18.93
CA SER A 246 -3.60 -20.29 -17.90
C SER A 246 -2.48 -21.15 -17.30
N THR A 247 -2.47 -21.32 -15.98
CA THR A 247 -1.39 -21.96 -15.23
C THR A 247 -1.92 -22.83 -14.10
N ALA A 248 -1.35 -24.04 -13.98
CA ALA A 248 -1.52 -24.91 -12.81
C ALA A 248 -0.44 -24.71 -11.74
N SER A 249 0.53 -23.81 -11.98
CA SER A 249 1.59 -23.44 -11.03
C SER A 249 1.30 -22.10 -10.36
N ASP A 250 1.81 -21.92 -9.14
CA ASP A 250 1.78 -20.66 -8.38
C ASP A 250 2.13 -19.44 -9.23
N LEU A 251 1.47 -18.31 -8.97
CA LEU A 251 1.94 -16.99 -9.40
C LEU A 251 3.03 -16.54 -8.42
N LYS A 252 4.12 -15.98 -8.93
CA LYS A 252 5.39 -15.83 -8.19
C LYS A 252 5.90 -14.40 -8.12
N ASN A 253 5.50 -13.56 -9.05
CA ASN A 253 5.93 -12.17 -9.12
C ASN A 253 4.75 -11.28 -9.48
N PHE A 254 4.66 -10.12 -8.83
CA PHE A 254 4.11 -8.93 -9.47
C PHE A 254 5.09 -8.49 -10.56
N TYR A 255 4.58 -8.19 -11.74
CA TYR A 255 5.35 -7.99 -12.96
C TYR A 255 4.87 -6.73 -13.67
N ILE A 256 5.80 -5.94 -14.20
CA ILE A 256 5.56 -4.78 -15.07
C ILE A 256 6.41 -4.95 -16.33
N LYS A 257 5.83 -4.63 -17.48
CA LYS A 257 6.53 -4.55 -18.76
C LYS A 257 6.06 -3.37 -19.58
N THR A 258 6.97 -2.62 -20.19
CA THR A 258 6.62 -1.61 -21.20
C THR A 258 6.88 -2.08 -22.63
N GLY A 259 6.09 -1.56 -23.56
CA GLY A 259 6.18 -1.83 -24.99
C GLY A 259 7.33 -1.09 -25.66
N SER A 260 7.46 -1.32 -26.96
CA SER A 260 8.45 -0.66 -27.82
C SER A 260 7.78 -0.09 -29.08
N GLY A 261 8.34 0.99 -29.62
CA GLY A 261 8.03 1.48 -30.97
C GLY A 261 7.23 2.80 -31.04
N GLY A 262 7.11 3.53 -29.93
CA GLY A 262 6.54 4.89 -29.96
C GLY A 262 7.60 5.97 -30.15
N SER A 263 7.30 7.01 -30.95
CA SER A 263 8.03 8.29 -30.99
C SER A 263 7.21 9.38 -30.27
N GLY A 264 7.62 9.79 -29.08
CA GLY A 264 6.89 10.73 -28.23
C GLY A 264 7.49 10.82 -26.82
N GLU A 265 6.84 11.59 -25.95
CA GLU A 265 7.09 11.55 -24.50
C GLU A 265 6.17 10.48 -23.88
N PHE A 266 6.74 9.49 -23.20
CA PHE A 266 6.00 8.36 -22.64
C PHE A 266 6.00 8.39 -21.12
N GLY A 267 4.85 8.04 -20.53
CA GLY A 267 4.71 7.92 -19.10
C GLY A 267 5.05 9.21 -18.32
N PRO A 268 5.50 9.07 -17.06
CA PRO A 268 5.62 7.80 -16.34
C PRO A 268 4.27 7.08 -16.18
N LEU A 269 4.31 5.75 -16.20
CA LEU A 269 3.41 4.96 -15.38
C LEU A 269 4.00 4.98 -13.96
N LEU A 270 3.20 5.40 -13.00
CA LEU A 270 3.52 5.37 -11.58
C LEU A 270 2.74 4.21 -10.95
N ILE A 271 3.43 3.38 -10.17
CA ILE A 271 2.85 2.32 -9.35
C ILE A 271 3.21 2.61 -7.91
N ASP A 272 2.26 2.39 -7.01
CA ASP A 272 2.43 2.64 -5.59
C ASP A 272 1.58 1.66 -4.76
N ASP A 273 1.89 1.54 -3.46
CA ASP A 273 1.08 0.87 -2.44
C ASP A 273 0.58 -0.52 -2.88
N ILE A 274 1.52 -1.46 -3.09
CA ILE A 274 1.22 -2.83 -3.53
C ILE A 274 0.95 -3.71 -2.32
N TYR A 275 -0.26 -4.27 -2.22
CA TYR A 275 -0.65 -5.20 -1.14
C TYR A 275 -1.30 -6.46 -1.70
N LEU A 276 -1.10 -7.59 -1.01
CA LEU A 276 -1.74 -8.86 -1.32
C LEU A 276 -2.54 -9.38 -0.12
N GLU A 277 -3.78 -9.81 -0.34
CA GLU A 277 -4.61 -10.36 0.73
C GLU A 277 -3.96 -11.61 1.35
N ASN A 278 -4.04 -11.75 2.68
CA ASN A 278 -3.55 -12.95 3.38
C ASN A 278 -4.62 -14.05 3.53
N SER A 279 -5.86 -13.73 3.15
CA SER A 279 -7.06 -14.55 3.23
C SER A 279 -7.63 -14.85 1.83
N PRO A 280 -8.47 -15.90 1.66
CA PRO A 280 -9.28 -16.12 0.45
C PRO A 280 -10.65 -15.43 0.55
N ALA A 281 -10.79 -14.36 1.35
CA ALA A 281 -12.03 -13.62 1.42
C ALA A 281 -12.14 -12.67 0.21
N LEU A 282 -13.22 -11.90 0.14
CA LEU A 282 -13.25 -10.72 -0.73
C LEU A 282 -12.97 -9.52 0.16
N ASN A 283 -11.71 -9.07 0.21
CA ASN A 283 -11.39 -7.84 0.92
C ASN A 283 -11.47 -6.62 0.00
N PHE A 284 -12.51 -5.81 0.18
CA PHE A 284 -12.70 -4.54 -0.53
C PHE A 284 -12.06 -3.34 0.19
N SER A 285 -11.54 -3.51 1.41
CA SER A 285 -10.93 -2.39 2.15
C SER A 285 -9.78 -1.79 1.35
N ASN A 286 -9.61 -0.48 1.47
CA ASN A 286 -8.44 0.19 0.93
C ASN A 286 -7.30 0.07 1.95
N PRO A 287 -6.18 -0.61 1.64
CA PRO A 287 -5.09 -0.78 2.60
C PRO A 287 -4.29 0.51 2.83
N THR A 288 -4.49 1.56 2.03
CA THR A 288 -3.91 2.89 2.21
C THR A 288 -4.89 3.85 2.91
N ALA A 289 -6.04 3.36 3.39
CA ALA A 289 -6.94 4.15 4.22
C ALA A 289 -6.30 4.39 5.59
N PRO A 290 -6.38 5.61 6.16
CA PRO A 290 -6.04 5.83 7.56
C PRO A 290 -6.83 4.87 8.45
N LEU A 291 -6.13 4.05 9.22
CA LEU A 291 -6.76 3.15 10.17
C LEU A 291 -7.40 3.99 11.29
N PRO A 292 -8.71 3.87 11.58
CA PRO A 292 -9.34 4.67 12.63
C PRO A 292 -8.74 4.34 14.01
N GLY A 293 -7.98 5.29 14.56
CA GLY A 293 -7.21 5.14 15.79
C GLY A 293 -5.70 5.00 15.59
N ASP A 294 -5.21 4.73 14.39
CA ASP A 294 -3.77 4.79 14.03
C ASP A 294 -3.40 6.25 13.80
N PHE A 295 -3.05 6.90 14.90
CA PHE A 295 -2.77 8.33 14.97
C PHE A 295 -1.30 8.63 14.71
N ASP A 296 -0.38 7.68 14.95
CA ASP A 296 1.02 7.83 14.56
C ASP A 296 1.34 7.35 13.12
N ARG A 297 0.35 6.76 12.43
CA ARG A 297 0.41 6.25 11.06
C ARG A 297 1.43 5.11 10.90
N SER A 298 1.49 4.24 11.90
CA SER A 298 2.38 3.06 11.92
C SER A 298 1.84 1.88 11.10
N GLY A 299 0.58 1.91 10.67
CA GLY A 299 -0.15 0.76 10.14
C GLY A 299 -0.79 -0.10 11.23
N THR A 300 -0.65 0.29 12.51
CA THR A 300 -1.19 -0.46 13.65
C THR A 300 -1.96 0.46 14.58
N VAL A 301 -2.99 -0.07 15.24
CA VAL A 301 -3.67 0.65 16.33
C VAL A 301 -3.23 0.07 17.66
N ASP A 302 -2.31 0.74 18.34
CA ASP A 302 -1.63 0.25 19.54
C ASP A 302 -1.50 1.32 20.66
N ALA A 303 -0.59 1.14 21.63
CA ALA A 303 -0.41 2.06 22.74
C ALA A 303 0.38 3.35 22.40
N ALA A 304 1.03 3.43 21.25
CA ALA A 304 1.79 4.58 20.78
C ALA A 304 0.87 5.72 20.32
N ASP A 305 -0.20 5.39 19.58
CA ASP A 305 -1.26 6.31 19.14
C ASP A 305 -1.85 7.18 20.25
N LEU A 306 -1.97 6.60 21.45
CA LEU A 306 -2.49 7.29 22.61
C LEU A 306 -1.68 8.55 22.95
N ALA A 307 -0.37 8.58 22.65
CA ALA A 307 0.46 9.76 22.84
C ALA A 307 0.12 10.87 21.83
N VAL A 308 -0.22 10.52 20.59
CA VAL A 308 -0.66 11.48 19.56
C VAL A 308 -2.04 12.03 19.90
N TRP A 309 -3.00 11.16 20.22
CA TRP A 309 -4.34 11.58 20.67
C TRP A 309 -4.28 12.51 21.90
N GLN A 310 -3.41 12.21 22.88
CA GLN A 310 -3.22 13.08 24.05
C GLN A 310 -2.63 14.45 23.71
N ALA A 311 -1.86 14.57 22.64
CA ALA A 311 -1.32 15.85 22.17
C ALA A 311 -2.35 16.66 21.36
N ALA A 312 -3.20 15.97 20.59
CA ALA A 312 -4.21 16.55 19.72
C ALA A 312 -5.53 16.92 20.44
N TYR A 313 -5.87 16.24 21.54
CA TYR A 313 -7.17 16.37 22.24
C TYR A 313 -7.56 17.82 22.57
N GLY A 314 -8.60 18.31 21.90
CA GLY A 314 -9.09 19.69 22.03
C GLY A 314 -8.14 20.77 21.52
N VAL A 315 -7.14 20.41 20.70
CA VAL A 315 -6.13 21.30 20.11
C VAL A 315 -6.27 21.38 18.59
N ASN A 316 -6.37 20.24 17.91
CA ASN A 316 -6.47 20.11 16.45
C ASN A 316 -7.25 18.83 16.07
N ASP A 317 -7.12 18.42 14.81
CA ASP A 317 -7.73 17.27 14.14
C ASP A 317 -6.73 16.15 13.85
N GLU A 318 -5.49 16.21 14.38
CA GLU A 318 -4.42 15.24 14.08
C GLU A 318 -4.74 13.80 14.54
N ALA A 319 -5.70 13.63 15.46
CA ALA A 319 -6.22 12.35 15.91
C ALA A 319 -7.77 12.28 15.85
N ASP A 320 -8.36 12.92 14.84
CA ASP A 320 -9.77 12.72 14.46
C ASP A 320 -9.93 11.35 13.77
N ALA A 321 -10.50 10.37 14.49
CA ALA A 321 -10.76 9.03 13.98
C ALA A 321 -12.18 8.89 13.41
N ASN A 322 -13.05 9.88 13.62
CA ASN A 322 -14.46 9.80 13.24
C ASN A 322 -14.81 10.66 12.00
N GLY A 323 -13.96 11.63 11.67
CA GLY A 323 -14.06 12.53 10.52
C GLY A 323 -14.90 13.79 10.76
N ASP A 324 -15.12 14.23 12.02
CA ASP A 324 -15.91 15.43 12.35
C ASP A 324 -15.10 16.72 12.48
N GLY A 325 -13.78 16.66 12.35
CA GLY A 325 -12.86 17.79 12.36
C GLY A 325 -12.38 18.23 13.75
N VAL A 326 -12.54 17.40 14.77
CA VAL A 326 -11.94 17.60 16.10
C VAL A 326 -11.36 16.30 16.66
N THR A 327 -10.29 16.37 17.44
CA THR A 327 -9.89 15.27 18.33
C THR A 327 -10.58 15.40 19.69
N ASP A 328 -11.51 14.49 19.99
CA ASP A 328 -12.20 14.41 21.28
C ASP A 328 -12.35 12.97 21.84
N GLY A 329 -13.29 12.77 22.76
CA GLY A 329 -13.54 11.47 23.40
C GLY A 329 -14.24 10.43 22.49
N ALA A 330 -14.83 10.85 21.37
CA ALA A 330 -15.35 9.94 20.34
C ALA A 330 -14.21 9.18 19.66
N ASP A 331 -13.14 9.87 19.29
CA ASP A 331 -11.96 9.28 18.63
C ASP A 331 -11.22 8.35 19.57
N PHE A 332 -11.14 8.71 20.86
CA PHE A 332 -10.62 7.84 21.89
C PHE A 332 -11.42 6.54 22.01
N ALA A 333 -12.75 6.59 21.87
CA ALA A 333 -13.58 5.39 21.91
C ALA A 333 -13.38 4.50 20.66
N ILE A 334 -13.10 5.11 19.50
CA ILE A 334 -12.71 4.39 18.28
C ILE A 334 -11.35 3.70 18.49
N TRP A 335 -10.32 4.44 18.91
CA TRP A 335 -9.01 3.89 19.26
C TRP A 335 -9.11 2.75 20.29
N GLN A 336 -9.86 2.94 21.38
CA GLN A 336 -10.08 1.90 22.40
C GLN A 336 -10.74 0.63 21.84
N THR A 337 -11.60 0.77 20.82
CA THR A 337 -12.26 -0.37 20.18
C THR A 337 -11.32 -1.09 19.22
N ALA A 338 -10.54 -0.34 18.44
CA ALA A 338 -9.57 -0.86 17.49
C ALA A 338 -8.35 -1.51 18.18
N ALA A 339 -7.74 -0.85 19.17
CA ALA A 339 -6.64 -1.39 19.99
C ALA A 339 -7.06 -2.61 20.85
N ALA A 340 -8.36 -2.83 21.06
CA ALA A 340 -8.90 -4.02 21.73
C ALA A 340 -9.24 -5.17 20.76
N ALA A 341 -9.14 -4.96 19.45
CA ALA A 341 -9.27 -6.05 18.48
C ALA A 341 -8.14 -7.05 18.70
N PRO A 342 -8.42 -8.37 18.78
CA PRO A 342 -7.37 -9.35 18.99
C PRO A 342 -6.48 -9.39 17.74
N ALA A 343 -5.23 -8.97 17.88
CA ALA A 343 -4.21 -9.20 16.87
C ALA A 343 -4.22 -10.70 16.51
N VAL A 344 -4.62 -11.01 15.27
CA VAL A 344 -4.64 -12.37 14.74
C VAL A 344 -3.21 -12.79 14.37
N SER A 345 -2.37 -12.85 15.40
CA SER A 345 -1.02 -13.40 15.33
C SER A 345 -1.11 -14.88 14.99
N CYS A 346 -1.14 -15.17 13.69
CA CYS A 346 -1.06 -16.53 13.18
C CYS A 346 0.37 -17.02 13.35
N SER A 347 0.78 -17.28 14.60
CA SER A 347 2.09 -17.85 14.90
C SER A 347 2.18 -19.18 14.18
N ALA A 348 3.11 -19.31 13.24
CA ALA A 348 3.34 -20.56 12.54
C ALA A 348 3.55 -21.67 13.57
N ILE A 349 2.56 -22.56 13.69
CA ILE A 349 2.59 -23.67 14.65
C ILE A 349 3.81 -24.52 14.27
N PRO A 350 4.83 -24.66 15.15
CA PRO A 350 5.96 -25.51 14.85
C PRO A 350 5.44 -26.93 14.63
N GLU A 351 5.60 -27.48 13.43
CA GLU A 351 4.97 -28.75 13.07
C GLU A 351 5.30 -29.83 14.11
N PRO A 352 4.30 -30.45 14.76
CA PRO A 352 4.53 -31.28 15.93
C PRO A 352 5.14 -32.63 15.55
N GLY A 353 6.47 -32.67 15.42
CA GLY A 353 7.29 -33.88 15.49
C GLY A 353 7.04 -34.95 14.43
N ALA A 354 6.28 -34.67 13.37
CA ALA A 354 5.90 -35.67 12.35
C ALA A 354 7.13 -36.35 11.71
N ILE A 355 8.17 -35.57 11.42
CA ILE A 355 9.46 -36.07 10.90
C ILE A 355 10.18 -36.96 11.94
N VAL A 356 10.12 -36.61 13.23
CA VAL A 356 10.73 -37.39 14.33
C VAL A 356 9.98 -38.72 14.53
N LEU A 357 8.65 -38.71 14.48
CA LEU A 357 7.82 -39.91 14.55
C LEU A 357 8.01 -40.82 13.33
N ALA A 358 8.10 -40.26 12.12
CA ALA A 358 8.41 -41.01 10.90
C ALA A 358 9.81 -41.65 10.97
N ALA A 359 10.83 -40.89 11.42
CA ALA A 359 12.18 -41.40 11.62
C ALA A 359 12.23 -42.51 12.69
N ALA A 360 11.53 -42.36 13.81
CA ALA A 360 11.42 -43.36 14.85
C ALA A 360 10.72 -44.64 14.36
N ALA A 361 9.63 -44.52 13.59
CA ALA A 361 8.92 -45.65 13.00
C ALA A 361 9.80 -46.42 11.99
N LEU A 362 10.52 -45.71 11.12
CA LEU A 362 11.47 -46.31 10.17
C LEU A 362 12.62 -47.03 10.90
N ALA A 363 13.16 -46.42 11.96
CA ALA A 363 14.21 -47.04 12.79
C ALA A 363 13.70 -48.32 13.47
N PHE A 364 12.48 -48.31 14.03
CA PHE A 364 11.87 -49.50 14.64
C PHE A 364 11.68 -50.64 13.63
N VAL A 365 11.16 -50.35 12.43
CA VAL A 365 11.00 -51.35 11.35
C VAL A 365 12.36 -51.92 10.91
N ALA A 366 13.40 -51.08 10.82
CA ALA A 366 14.74 -51.53 10.47
C ALA A 366 15.36 -52.47 11.55
N MET A 367 15.11 -52.21 12.84
CA MET A 367 15.56 -53.09 13.92
C MET A 367 14.83 -54.45 13.90
N GLN A 368 13.50 -54.45 13.71
CA GLN A 368 12.69 -55.66 13.59
C GLN A 368 13.19 -56.57 12.45
N ARG A 369 13.58 -55.99 11.30
CA ARG A 369 14.14 -56.75 10.17
C ARG A 369 15.49 -57.41 10.49
N LYS A 370 16.37 -56.77 11.27
CA LYS A 370 17.69 -57.34 11.63
C LYS A 370 17.60 -58.54 12.58
N VAL A 371 16.62 -58.57 13.49
CA VAL A 371 16.42 -59.70 14.42
C VAL A 371 15.93 -60.95 13.70
N ARG A 372 15.09 -60.79 12.66
CA ARG A 372 14.45 -61.90 11.94
C ARG A 372 15.37 -62.66 10.97
N VAL A 373 16.57 -62.15 10.69
CA VAL A 373 17.59 -62.75 9.81
C VAL A 373 18.69 -63.49 10.61
N ARG A 374 18.62 -63.48 11.95
CA ARG A 374 19.57 -64.14 12.87
C ARG A 374 18.97 -65.34 13.62
N ARG A 375 17.92 -65.94 13.07
CA ARG A 375 17.35 -67.24 13.43
C ARG A 375 17.21 -68.07 12.17
#